data_AF-A0A2T6ZUW7-F1
#
_entry.id   AF-A0A2T6ZUW7-F1
#
_cell.length_a   1.000
_cell.length_b   1.000
_cell.length_c   1.000
_cell.angle_alpha   90.00
_cell.angle_beta   90.00
_cell.angle_gamma   90.00
#
_symmetry.space_group_name_H-M   'P 1'
#
loop_
_entity.id
_entity.type
_entity.pdbx_description
1 polymer ?
#
loop_
_entity_poly.entity_id
_entity_poly.type
_entity_poly.pdbx_seq_one_letter_code
_entity_poly.pdbx_strand_id
1 'polypeptide(L)'
;MNALIVGRAIAGLGGSGMYLGSLNLLSITTTVHERPAYIGATGLTWGLGTVLGPVVGGAFSQSAATWRWAFYINLLIGAVFAPVYFVLLPSADPQPNTPPMARIKQLDWLGIILNIGSFVSLIMAINFGGTVYAWDSGREIALFVVGGLLLIAFAVTQAYSVFTTPAQRLFPGEFLRDPFLVMLFAMMAAASTAIFVPTYYIPLYFQFVRGDTALEAAVRLLPFIILMVFFCIVNGGAMSKTGYYAPWYLFGGAMVLIGGALMYTVKESTSTSKIYGYTVLIGIGSGSYIQASFSVAQAKVKPEQIPLAVGYISLAQTGGVVISLAICGSVFLNESVKGITPFLEGVPTAAIKGAVAGSGSELFRSLEGETRRHVLHAIIHAMDKNYILLIVAGAMTVIGSLFMKWEKLFLEAGHAG
;
A
#
# COMPACT_ATOMS: atom_id res chain seq x y z
N MET A 1 8.80 21.96 7.68
CA MET A 1 8.07 20.72 8.03
C MET A 1 6.58 20.81 7.66
N ASN A 2 5.85 21.83 8.12
CA ASN A 2 4.41 21.97 7.88
C ASN A 2 4.02 21.99 6.39
N ALA A 3 4.77 22.70 5.53
CA ALA A 3 4.52 22.72 4.09
C ALA A 3 4.66 21.33 3.42
N LEU A 4 5.57 20.48 3.92
CA LEU A 4 5.75 19.11 3.40
C LEU A 4 4.56 18.22 3.76
N ILE A 5 4.03 18.37 4.98
CA ILE A 5 2.87 17.61 5.47
C ILE A 5 1.63 17.98 4.66
N VAL A 6 1.33 19.28 4.54
CA VAL A 6 0.18 19.76 3.76
C VAL A 6 0.33 19.41 2.28
N GLY A 7 1.53 19.57 1.71
CA GLY A 7 1.81 19.18 0.33
C GLY A 7 1.61 17.68 0.08
N ARG A 8 1.98 16.81 1.04
CA ARG A 8 1.73 15.37 0.97
C ARG A 8 0.24 15.03 1.03
N ALA A 9 -0.55 15.74 1.84
CA ALA A 9 -2.00 15.56 1.88
C ALA A 9 -2.65 15.90 0.53
N ILE A 10 -2.28 17.03 -0.08
CA ILE A 10 -2.78 17.44 -1.40
C ILE A 10 -2.35 16.45 -2.49
N ALA A 11 -1.08 16.05 -2.50
CA ALA A 11 -0.55 15.08 -3.47
C ALA A 11 -1.22 13.70 -3.34
N GLY A 12 -1.49 13.26 -2.10
CA GLY A 12 -2.21 12.02 -1.82
C GLY A 12 -3.66 12.06 -2.34
N LEU A 13 -4.36 13.18 -2.12
CA LEU A 13 -5.72 13.37 -2.63
C LEU A 13 -5.75 13.34 -4.17
N GLY A 14 -4.85 14.09 -4.82
CA GLY A 14 -4.76 14.14 -6.29
C GLY A 14 -4.34 12.79 -6.90
N GLY A 15 -3.31 12.15 -6.35
CA GLY A 15 -2.81 10.85 -6.82
C GLY A 15 -3.84 9.73 -6.69
N SER A 16 -4.58 9.69 -5.57
CA SER A 16 -5.66 8.71 -5.38
C SER A 16 -6.81 8.94 -6.36
N GLY A 17 -7.19 10.20 -6.60
CA GLY A 17 -8.21 10.56 -7.59
C GLY A 17 -7.82 10.18 -9.02
N MET A 18 -6.58 10.43 -9.42
CA MET A 18 -6.05 10.03 -10.73
C MET A 18 -6.02 8.51 -10.89
N TYR A 19 -5.57 7.78 -9.86
CA TYR A 19 -5.48 6.33 -9.90
C TYR A 19 -6.86 5.66 -9.95
N LEU A 20 -7.81 6.10 -9.13
CA LEU A 20 -9.16 5.56 -9.17
C LEU A 20 -9.91 5.96 -10.45
N GLY A 21 -9.67 7.19 -10.93
CA GLY A 21 -10.18 7.66 -12.21
C GLY A 21 -9.70 6.79 -13.38
N SER A 22 -8.42 6.40 -13.40
CA SER A 22 -7.88 5.53 -14.44
C SER A 22 -8.48 4.12 -14.39
N LEU A 23 -8.65 3.53 -13.21
CA LEU A 23 -9.32 2.23 -13.06
C LEU A 23 -10.79 2.27 -13.51
N ASN A 24 -11.51 3.34 -13.18
CA ASN A 24 -12.90 3.51 -13.62
C ASN A 24 -13.00 3.74 -15.13
N LEU A 25 -12.11 4.55 -15.71
CA LEU A 25 -12.05 4.75 -17.16
C LEU A 25 -11.76 3.44 -17.89
N LEU A 26 -10.79 2.65 -17.42
CA LEU A 26 -10.52 1.33 -17.97
C LEU A 26 -11.77 0.43 -17.91
N SER A 27 -12.56 0.50 -16.83
CA SER A 27 -13.76 -0.33 -16.71
C SER A 27 -14.82 -0.08 -17.79
N ILE A 28 -14.91 1.16 -18.30
CA ILE A 28 -15.88 1.57 -19.32
C ILE A 28 -15.32 1.55 -20.75
N THR A 29 -13.99 1.66 -20.92
CA THR A 29 -13.34 1.67 -22.25
C THR A 29 -12.82 0.31 -22.67
N THR A 30 -12.88 -0.70 -21.80
CA THR A 30 -12.41 -2.05 -22.10
C THR A 30 -13.52 -3.08 -21.95
N THR A 31 -13.44 -4.12 -22.78
CA THR A 31 -14.25 -5.33 -22.63
C THR A 31 -13.86 -6.11 -21.38
N VAL A 32 -14.80 -6.87 -20.83
CA VAL A 32 -14.58 -7.69 -19.62
C VAL A 32 -13.39 -8.66 -19.78
N HIS A 33 -13.13 -9.14 -21.00
CA HIS A 33 -12.02 -10.05 -21.32
C HIS A 33 -10.65 -9.36 -21.35
N GLU A 34 -10.52 -8.18 -21.95
CA GLU A 34 -9.21 -7.50 -22.07
C GLU A 34 -8.87 -6.66 -20.83
N ARG A 35 -9.89 -6.31 -20.02
CA ARG A 35 -9.76 -5.48 -18.81
C ARG A 35 -8.64 -5.92 -17.85
N PRO A 36 -8.47 -7.22 -17.49
CA PRO A 36 -7.36 -7.64 -16.64
C PRO A 36 -5.98 -7.29 -17.21
N ALA A 37 -5.78 -7.36 -18.54
CA ALA A 37 -4.52 -6.99 -19.17
C ALA A 37 -4.22 -5.48 -19.02
N TYR A 38 -5.23 -4.62 -19.24
CA TYR A 38 -5.07 -3.17 -19.07
C TYR A 38 -4.89 -2.77 -17.60
N ILE A 39 -5.63 -3.39 -16.68
CA ILE A 39 -5.43 -3.19 -15.25
C ILE A 39 -4.03 -3.67 -14.83
N GLY A 40 -3.56 -4.81 -15.34
CA GLY A 40 -2.20 -5.28 -15.12
C GLY A 40 -1.13 -4.31 -15.64
N ALA A 41 -1.38 -3.63 -16.77
CA ALA A 41 -0.50 -2.61 -17.32
C ALA A 41 -0.36 -1.37 -16.42
N THR A 42 -1.33 -1.06 -15.55
CA THR A 42 -1.18 0.00 -14.54
C THR A 42 -0.02 -0.29 -13.57
N GLY A 43 0.27 -1.57 -13.34
CA GLY A 43 1.43 -2.01 -12.56
C GLY A 43 2.77 -1.58 -13.17
N LEU A 44 2.86 -1.49 -14.51
CA LEU A 44 4.04 -0.99 -15.21
C LEU A 44 4.31 0.48 -14.87
N THR A 45 3.27 1.31 -14.91
CA THR A 45 3.39 2.74 -14.58
C THR A 45 3.83 2.93 -13.12
N TRP A 46 3.28 2.14 -12.21
CA TRP A 46 3.68 2.15 -10.80
C TRP A 46 5.14 1.68 -10.61
N GLY A 47 5.53 0.60 -11.29
CA GLY A 47 6.89 0.08 -11.27
C GLY A 47 7.91 1.08 -11.78
N LEU A 48 7.66 1.69 -12.94
CA LEU A 48 8.49 2.76 -13.50
C LEU A 48 8.62 3.94 -12.54
N GLY A 49 7.51 4.36 -11.92
CA GLY A 49 7.53 5.42 -10.91
C GLY A 49 8.39 5.07 -9.69
N THR A 50 8.28 3.83 -9.21
CA THR A 50 9.04 3.34 -8.04
C THR A 50 10.55 3.21 -8.34
N VAL A 51 10.91 2.89 -9.58
CA VAL A 51 12.32 2.82 -10.02
C VAL A 51 12.91 4.21 -10.30
N LEU A 52 12.21 5.01 -11.09
CA LEU A 52 12.70 6.32 -11.52
C LEU A 52 12.68 7.35 -10.39
N GLY A 53 11.71 7.25 -9.45
CA GLY A 53 11.56 8.19 -8.34
C GLY A 53 12.84 8.35 -7.50
N PRO A 54 13.40 7.28 -6.92
CA PRO A 54 14.65 7.35 -6.16
C PRO A 54 15.86 7.76 -7.00
N VAL A 55 15.94 7.33 -8.27
CA VAL A 55 17.06 7.69 -9.16
C VAL A 55 17.07 9.18 -9.44
N VAL A 56 15.92 9.74 -9.86
CA VAL A 56 15.76 11.16 -10.16
C VAL A 56 15.86 12.00 -8.88
N GLY A 57 15.20 11.58 -7.80
CA GLY A 57 15.23 12.27 -6.52
C GLY A 57 16.63 12.27 -5.89
N GLY A 58 17.33 11.14 -5.96
CA GLY A 58 18.72 10.99 -5.50
C GLY A 58 19.67 11.88 -6.29
N ALA A 59 19.57 11.87 -7.62
CA ALA A 59 20.37 12.73 -8.49
C ALA A 59 20.15 14.23 -8.19
N PHE A 60 18.90 14.66 -7.97
CA PHE A 60 18.61 16.04 -7.58
C PHE A 60 19.14 16.39 -6.18
N SER A 61 19.11 15.44 -5.24
CA SER A 61 19.61 15.68 -3.88
C SER A 61 21.13 15.91 -3.82
N GLN A 62 21.87 15.30 -4.75
CA GLN A 62 23.33 15.44 -4.88
C GLN A 62 23.74 16.61 -5.80
N SER A 63 22.80 17.16 -6.56
CA SER A 63 23.01 18.27 -7.49
C SER A 63 22.87 19.63 -6.80
N ALA A 64 23.47 20.66 -7.40
CA ALA A 64 23.25 22.07 -7.04
C ALA A 64 21.76 22.47 -7.09
N ALA A 65 20.92 21.71 -7.81
CA ALA A 65 19.49 21.92 -7.89
C ALA A 65 18.74 21.72 -6.55
N THR A 66 19.36 21.14 -5.51
CA THR A 66 18.73 20.82 -4.21
C THR A 66 17.58 19.80 -4.31
N TRP A 67 17.25 19.19 -3.17
CA TRP A 67 16.17 18.20 -3.06
C TRP A 67 14.77 18.69 -3.48
N ARG A 68 14.53 20.00 -3.53
CA ARG A 68 13.21 20.57 -3.89
C ARG A 68 12.79 20.24 -5.32
N TRP A 69 13.75 20.13 -6.23
CA TRP A 69 13.48 19.80 -7.63
C TRP A 69 12.95 18.38 -7.83
N ALA A 70 13.19 17.48 -6.88
CA ALA A 70 12.52 16.17 -6.83
C ALA A 70 10.99 16.29 -6.73
N PHE A 71 10.47 17.42 -6.22
CA PHE A 71 9.04 17.72 -6.18
C PHE A 71 8.59 18.53 -7.40
N TYR A 72 9.32 19.59 -7.78
CA TYR A 72 8.91 20.48 -8.88
C TYR A 72 8.83 19.77 -10.24
N ILE A 73 9.68 18.77 -10.49
CA ILE A 73 9.65 18.02 -11.76
C ILE A 73 8.29 17.33 -11.99
N ASN A 74 7.60 16.89 -10.93
CA ASN A 74 6.28 16.26 -11.06
C ASN A 74 5.23 17.25 -11.58
N LEU A 75 5.34 18.55 -11.23
CA LEU A 75 4.44 19.59 -11.74
C LEU A 75 4.66 19.84 -13.23
N LEU A 76 5.93 19.85 -13.68
CA LEU A 76 6.27 19.98 -15.09
C LEU A 76 5.75 18.80 -15.91
N ILE A 77 5.98 17.58 -15.44
CA ILE A 77 5.45 16.37 -16.06
C ILE A 77 3.92 16.45 -16.11
N GLY A 78 3.26 16.77 -14.98
CA GLY A 78 1.82 16.94 -14.93
C GLY A 78 1.30 17.98 -15.94
N ALA A 79 1.97 19.12 -16.08
CA ALA A 79 1.61 20.16 -17.04
C ALA A 79 1.76 19.70 -18.50
N VAL A 80 2.84 18.97 -18.81
CA VAL A 80 3.08 18.43 -20.16
C VAL A 80 2.04 17.36 -20.54
N PHE A 81 1.60 16.54 -19.59
CA PHE A 81 0.58 15.51 -19.82
C PHE A 81 -0.85 16.02 -19.65
N ALA A 82 -1.06 17.22 -19.10
CA ALA A 82 -2.39 17.83 -18.92
C ALA A 82 -3.25 17.87 -20.21
N PRO A 83 -2.71 18.18 -21.41
CA PRO A 83 -3.49 18.21 -22.64
C PRO A 83 -4.16 16.88 -22.99
N VAL A 84 -3.56 15.74 -22.59
CA VAL A 84 -4.14 14.40 -22.82
C VAL A 84 -5.52 14.30 -22.18
N TYR A 85 -5.72 14.90 -21.01
CA TYR A 85 -7.00 14.88 -20.31
C TYR A 85 -8.11 15.65 -21.03
N PHE A 86 -7.75 16.68 -21.80
CA PHE A 86 -8.72 17.53 -22.51
C PHE A 86 -8.98 17.07 -23.95
N VAL A 87 -8.01 16.41 -24.59
CA VAL A 87 -8.06 16.09 -26.02
C VAL A 87 -8.33 14.60 -26.29
N LEU A 88 -7.73 13.71 -25.49
CA LEU A 88 -7.71 12.27 -25.78
C LEU A 88 -8.68 11.46 -24.92
N LEU A 89 -9.01 11.93 -23.71
CA LEU A 89 -9.94 11.21 -22.84
C LEU A 89 -11.39 11.41 -23.31
N PRO A 90 -12.11 10.33 -23.63
CA PRO A 90 -13.52 10.43 -23.97
C PRO A 90 -14.30 10.96 -22.76
N SER A 91 -15.21 11.90 -23.01
CA SER A 91 -16.15 12.38 -21.99
C SER A 91 -17.14 11.27 -21.68
N ALA A 92 -16.84 10.48 -20.64
CA ALA A 92 -17.77 9.52 -20.07
C ALA A 92 -18.37 10.12 -18.80
N ASP A 93 -19.28 11.07 -19.00
CA ASP A 93 -20.03 11.65 -17.88
C ASP A 93 -21.21 10.74 -17.53
N PRO A 94 -21.20 10.06 -16.35
CA PRO A 94 -22.33 9.25 -15.92
C PRO A 94 -23.55 10.10 -15.52
N GLN A 95 -23.40 11.42 -15.36
CA GLN A 95 -24.49 12.33 -14.98
C GLN A 95 -24.45 13.65 -15.78
N PRO A 96 -24.59 13.62 -17.12
CA PRO A 96 -24.36 14.78 -18.00
C PRO A 96 -25.26 15.98 -17.69
N ASN A 97 -26.46 15.74 -17.14
CA ASN A 97 -27.43 16.78 -16.82
C ASN A 97 -27.35 17.29 -15.37
N THR A 98 -26.45 16.76 -14.54
CA THR A 98 -26.32 17.16 -13.14
C THR A 98 -25.28 18.28 -13.01
N PRO A 99 -25.65 19.49 -12.54
CA PRO A 99 -24.69 20.57 -12.37
C PRO A 99 -23.62 20.23 -11.32
N PRO A 100 -22.39 20.75 -11.43
CA PRO A 100 -21.28 20.38 -10.54
C PRO A 100 -21.61 20.52 -9.05
N MET A 101 -22.32 21.59 -8.67
CA MET A 101 -22.74 21.83 -7.30
C MET A 101 -23.74 20.78 -6.80
N ALA A 102 -24.63 20.27 -7.67
CA ALA A 102 -25.54 19.19 -7.29
C ALA A 102 -24.78 17.88 -7.08
N ARG A 103 -23.73 17.59 -7.87
CA ARG A 103 -22.87 16.42 -7.66
C ARG A 103 -22.13 16.47 -6.32
N ILE A 104 -21.58 17.64 -5.97
CA ILE A 104 -20.92 17.87 -4.67
C ILE A 104 -21.89 17.63 -3.51
N LYS A 105 -23.15 18.03 -3.64
CA LYS A 105 -24.18 17.78 -2.62
C LYS A 105 -24.60 16.30 -2.50
N GLN A 106 -24.40 15.49 -3.53
CA GLN A 106 -24.69 14.04 -3.49
C GLN A 106 -23.61 13.24 -2.76
N LEU A 107 -22.45 13.85 -2.46
CA LEU A 107 -21.39 13.17 -1.73
C LEU A 107 -21.80 12.94 -0.27
N ASP A 108 -21.45 11.77 0.24
CA ASP A 108 -21.61 11.42 1.65
C ASP A 108 -20.54 12.13 2.51
N TRP A 109 -20.74 13.43 2.73
CA TRP A 109 -19.82 14.28 3.52
C TRP A 109 -19.64 13.78 4.94
N LEU A 110 -20.72 13.30 5.57
CA LEU A 110 -20.67 12.75 6.91
C LEU A 110 -19.81 11.47 6.93
N GLY A 111 -20.05 10.55 6.01
CA GLY A 111 -19.24 9.35 5.84
C GLY A 111 -17.77 9.67 5.57
N ILE A 112 -17.48 10.65 4.72
CA ILE A 112 -16.11 11.11 4.42
C ILE A 112 -15.41 11.62 5.69
N ILE A 113 -16.05 12.53 6.44
CA ILE A 113 -15.46 13.11 7.65
C ILE A 113 -15.23 12.04 8.72
N LEU A 114 -16.21 11.16 8.94
CA LEU A 114 -16.09 10.06 9.91
C LEU A 114 -15.00 9.07 9.51
N ASN A 115 -14.90 8.72 8.22
CA ASN A 115 -13.88 7.81 7.71
C ASN A 115 -12.48 8.41 7.87
N ILE A 116 -12.27 9.66 7.42
CA ILE A 116 -10.99 10.37 7.58
C ILE A 116 -10.63 10.47 9.06
N GLY A 117 -11.56 10.91 9.91
CA GLY A 117 -11.33 11.06 11.35
C GLY A 117 -10.97 9.73 12.02
N SER A 118 -11.65 8.65 11.66
CA SER A 118 -11.37 7.29 12.15
C SER A 118 -9.96 6.85 11.76
N PHE A 119 -9.61 6.88 10.46
CA PHE A 119 -8.29 6.44 10.00
C PHE A 119 -7.19 7.31 10.61
N VAL A 120 -7.31 8.64 10.57
CA VAL A 120 -6.32 9.56 11.14
C VAL A 120 -6.09 9.27 12.62
N SER A 121 -7.16 9.15 13.41
CA SER A 121 -7.05 8.90 14.87
C SER A 121 -6.39 7.56 15.17
N LEU A 122 -6.79 6.48 14.48
CA LEU A 122 -6.24 5.14 14.69
C LEU A 122 -4.78 5.04 14.24
N ILE A 123 -4.43 5.64 13.10
CA ILE A 123 -3.05 5.65 12.60
C ILE A 123 -2.16 6.50 13.52
N MET A 124 -2.66 7.63 14.02
CA MET A 124 -1.95 8.44 14.99
C MET A 124 -1.70 7.67 16.28
N ALA A 125 -2.70 6.93 16.78
CA ALA A 125 -2.54 6.08 17.95
C ALA A 125 -1.39 5.06 17.75
N ILE A 126 -1.46 4.29 16.66
CA ILE A 126 -0.43 3.28 16.35
C ILE A 126 0.98 3.91 16.25
N ASN A 127 1.11 5.07 15.60
CA ASN A 127 2.41 5.71 15.41
C ASN A 127 2.95 6.43 16.65
N PHE A 128 2.07 7.01 17.48
CA PHE A 128 2.47 7.77 18.67
C PHE A 128 2.68 6.88 19.90
N GLY A 129 2.02 5.72 19.93
CA GLY A 129 2.17 4.71 20.97
C GLY A 129 3.63 4.27 21.17
N GLY A 130 4.13 4.48 22.39
CA GLY A 130 5.49 4.19 22.83
C GLY A 130 6.57 5.13 22.26
N THR A 131 6.21 6.02 21.33
CA THR A 131 7.14 6.95 20.67
C THR A 131 7.00 8.36 21.24
N VAL A 132 5.81 8.95 21.13
CA VAL A 132 5.47 10.29 21.62
C VAL A 132 4.73 10.21 22.95
N TYR A 133 3.82 9.25 23.07
CA TYR A 133 3.06 9.00 24.29
C TYR A 133 3.30 7.57 24.76
N ALA A 134 3.29 7.33 26.07
CA ALA A 134 3.31 5.98 26.60
C ALA A 134 2.00 5.26 26.26
N TRP A 135 2.05 3.95 26.03
CA TRP A 135 0.88 3.14 25.64
C TRP A 135 -0.27 3.20 26.67
N ASP A 136 0.07 3.41 27.94
CA ASP A 136 -0.85 3.55 29.08
C ASP A 136 -1.30 5.00 29.33
N SER A 137 -0.82 5.96 28.54
CA SER A 137 -1.20 7.36 28.69
C SER A 137 -2.66 7.59 28.31
N GLY A 138 -3.37 8.41 29.09
CA GLY A 138 -4.75 8.79 28.77
C GLY A 138 -4.93 9.43 27.39
N ARG A 139 -3.89 10.07 26.83
CA ARG A 139 -3.91 10.63 25.46
C ARG A 139 -3.94 9.53 24.39
N GLU A 140 -3.16 8.47 24.61
CA GLU A 140 -3.05 7.33 23.70
C GLU A 140 -4.35 6.51 23.71
N ILE A 141 -4.86 6.22 24.91
CA ILE A 141 -6.16 5.56 25.11
C ILE A 141 -7.29 6.41 24.48
N ALA A 142 -7.25 7.73 24.64
CA ALA A 142 -8.23 8.61 24.02
C ALA A 142 -8.21 8.55 22.47
N LEU A 143 -7.04 8.44 21.84
CA LEU A 143 -6.95 8.29 20.38
C LEU A 143 -7.58 6.97 19.90
N PHE A 144 -7.34 5.86 20.60
CA PHE A 144 -7.98 4.58 20.29
C PHE A 144 -9.50 4.63 20.50
N VAL A 145 -9.96 5.22 21.61
CA VAL A 145 -11.39 5.34 21.91
C VAL A 145 -12.08 6.24 20.88
N VAL A 146 -11.54 7.42 20.59
CA VAL A 146 -12.10 8.33 19.57
C VAL A 146 -12.08 7.69 18.19
N GLY A 147 -10.97 7.06 17.80
CA GLY A 147 -10.88 6.34 16.52
C GLY A 147 -11.92 5.21 16.42
N GLY A 148 -12.06 4.41 17.47
CA GLY A 148 -13.06 3.34 17.54
C GLY A 148 -14.50 3.86 17.51
N LEU A 149 -14.81 4.92 18.25
CA LEU A 149 -16.14 5.54 18.24
C LEU A 149 -16.48 6.15 16.88
N LEU A 150 -15.51 6.80 16.21
CA LEU A 150 -15.68 7.33 14.86
C LEU A 150 -15.88 6.20 13.84
N LEU A 151 -15.18 5.07 13.99
CA LEU A 151 -15.36 3.90 13.14
C LEU A 151 -16.75 3.27 13.34
N ILE A 152 -17.23 3.17 14.60
CA ILE A 152 -18.58 2.68 14.91
C ILE A 152 -19.62 3.64 14.34
N ALA A 153 -19.45 4.95 14.53
CA ALA A 153 -20.33 5.96 13.96
C ALA A 153 -20.34 5.89 12.42
N PHE A 154 -19.19 5.67 11.79
CA PHE A 154 -19.09 5.42 10.35
C PHE A 154 -19.87 4.15 9.96
N ALA A 155 -19.65 3.03 10.65
CA ALA A 155 -20.35 1.78 10.36
C ALA A 155 -21.88 1.93 10.49
N VAL A 156 -22.36 2.63 11.53
CA VAL A 156 -23.79 2.91 11.74
C VAL A 156 -24.34 3.82 10.64
N THR A 157 -23.65 4.91 10.29
CA THR A 157 -24.12 5.82 9.22
C THR A 157 -24.18 5.11 7.87
N GLN A 158 -23.21 4.24 7.55
CA GLN A 158 -23.20 3.46 6.31
C GLN A 158 -24.23 2.32 6.30
N ALA A 159 -24.52 1.71 7.45
CA ALA A 159 -25.48 0.61 7.59
C ALA A 159 -26.93 1.09 7.50
N TYR A 160 -27.26 2.20 8.16
CA TYR A 160 -28.62 2.76 8.18
C TYR A 160 -28.84 3.87 7.15
N SER A 161 -27.83 4.20 6.34
CA SER A 161 -27.86 5.31 5.38
C SER A 161 -28.32 6.62 6.01
N VAL A 162 -27.75 6.96 7.18
CA VAL A 162 -28.13 8.17 7.92
C VAL A 162 -27.62 9.40 7.17
N PHE A 163 -28.52 10.32 6.79
CA PHE A 163 -28.23 11.50 5.96
C PHE A 163 -27.68 11.20 4.55
N THR A 164 -27.80 9.96 4.08
CA THR A 164 -27.40 9.56 2.72
C THR A 164 -28.42 8.58 2.14
N THR A 165 -28.25 8.19 0.88
CA THR A 165 -29.05 7.13 0.26
C THR A 165 -28.16 5.91 -0.02
N PRO A 166 -28.73 4.69 -0.16
CA PRO A 166 -27.95 3.51 -0.52
C PRO A 166 -27.12 3.66 -1.80
N ALA A 167 -27.55 4.54 -2.72
CA ALA A 167 -26.84 4.86 -3.96
C ALA A 167 -25.72 5.91 -3.79
N GLN A 168 -25.74 6.71 -2.72
CA GLN A 168 -24.83 7.84 -2.48
C GLN A 168 -23.88 7.62 -1.29
N ARG A 169 -24.06 6.54 -0.53
CA ARG A 169 -23.18 6.19 0.59
C ARG A 169 -21.74 5.95 0.13
N LEU A 170 -20.78 6.35 0.97
CA LEU A 170 -19.36 6.21 0.67
C LEU A 170 -18.92 4.75 0.53
N PHE A 171 -19.45 3.86 1.38
CA PHE A 171 -19.04 2.46 1.43
C PHE A 171 -20.22 1.53 1.07
N PRO A 172 -20.07 0.64 0.06
CA PRO A 172 -21.12 -0.28 -0.35
C PRO A 172 -21.26 -1.42 0.67
N GLY A 173 -21.92 -1.16 1.80
CA GLY A 173 -22.12 -2.13 2.88
C GLY A 173 -22.86 -3.40 2.47
N GLU A 174 -23.52 -3.43 1.31
CA GLU A 174 -24.10 -4.63 0.71
C GLU A 174 -23.06 -5.68 0.34
N PHE A 175 -21.83 -5.28 -0.03
CA PHE A 175 -20.75 -6.21 -0.36
C PHE A 175 -20.25 -7.00 0.84
N LEU A 176 -20.49 -6.52 2.06
CA LEU A 176 -20.17 -7.27 3.28
C LEU A 176 -21.06 -8.50 3.48
N ARG A 177 -22.20 -8.59 2.77
CA ARG A 177 -23.06 -9.78 2.80
C ARG A 177 -22.60 -10.88 1.86
N ASP A 178 -21.70 -10.58 0.93
CA ASP A 178 -21.12 -11.56 0.02
C ASP A 178 -19.74 -12.01 0.56
N PRO A 179 -19.62 -13.25 1.06
CA PRO A 179 -18.35 -13.78 1.58
C PRO A 179 -17.21 -13.72 0.57
N PHE A 180 -17.53 -13.80 -0.73
CA PHE A 180 -16.53 -13.74 -1.80
C PHE A 180 -15.92 -12.34 -1.92
N LEU A 181 -16.74 -11.28 -1.86
CA LEU A 181 -16.25 -9.91 -1.90
C LEU A 181 -15.47 -9.55 -0.63
N VAL A 182 -15.91 -10.02 0.54
CA VAL A 182 -15.17 -9.86 1.80
C VAL A 182 -13.80 -10.53 1.71
N MET A 183 -13.72 -11.73 1.15
CA MET A 183 -12.46 -12.42 0.93
C MET A 183 -11.53 -11.66 -0.04
N LEU A 184 -12.07 -11.13 -1.15
CA LEU A 184 -11.29 -10.30 -2.08
C LEU A 184 -10.78 -9.01 -1.44
N PHE A 185 -11.56 -8.40 -0.55
CA PHE A 185 -11.15 -7.24 0.25
C PHE A 185 -9.95 -7.61 1.13
N ALA A 186 -10.06 -8.70 1.91
CA ALA A 186 -8.98 -9.16 2.78
C ALA A 186 -7.71 -9.49 1.98
N MET A 187 -7.84 -10.18 0.84
CA MET A 187 -6.71 -10.50 -0.03
C MET A 187 -6.08 -9.28 -0.67
N MET A 188 -6.86 -8.23 -0.99
CA MET A 188 -6.30 -6.98 -1.50
C MET A 188 -5.47 -6.25 -0.44
N ALA A 189 -5.96 -6.23 0.80
CA ALA A 189 -5.19 -5.69 1.93
C ALA A 189 -3.90 -6.49 2.18
N ALA A 190 -3.96 -7.83 2.03
CA ALA A 190 -2.79 -8.70 2.11
C ALA A 190 -1.78 -8.42 1.00
N ALA A 191 -2.25 -8.30 -0.25
CA ALA A 191 -1.41 -8.00 -1.41
C ALA A 191 -0.65 -6.69 -1.21
N SER A 192 -1.38 -5.67 -0.73
CA SER A 192 -0.83 -4.34 -0.46
C SER A 192 0.24 -4.38 0.63
N THR A 193 0.00 -5.15 1.69
CA THR A 193 0.99 -5.39 2.76
C THR A 193 2.25 -6.07 2.21
N ALA A 194 2.07 -7.09 1.36
CA ALA A 194 3.16 -7.85 0.75
C ALA A 194 4.07 -7.03 -0.18
N ILE A 195 3.65 -5.83 -0.58
CA ILE A 195 4.41 -4.95 -1.48
C ILE A 195 5.03 -3.80 -0.72
N PHE A 196 4.21 -3.09 0.07
CA PHE A 196 4.65 -1.85 0.67
C PHE A 196 5.61 -2.10 1.82
N VAL A 197 5.44 -3.16 2.61
CA VAL A 197 6.38 -3.48 3.69
C VAL A 197 7.79 -3.77 3.13
N PRO A 198 8.00 -4.67 2.15
CA PRO A 198 9.32 -4.86 1.55
C PRO A 198 9.89 -3.62 0.87
N THR A 199 9.04 -2.86 0.15
CA THR A 199 9.44 -1.62 -0.53
C THR A 199 10.05 -0.60 0.45
N TYR A 200 9.55 -0.54 1.69
CA TYR A 200 10.09 0.37 2.70
C TYR A 200 11.28 -0.23 3.47
N TYR A 201 11.18 -1.49 3.89
CA TYR A 201 12.16 -2.08 4.83
C TYR A 201 13.38 -2.71 4.16
N ILE A 202 13.30 -3.15 2.90
CA ILE A 202 14.48 -3.67 2.19
C ILE A 202 15.52 -2.56 1.97
N PRO A 203 15.18 -1.37 1.42
CA PRO A 203 16.17 -0.31 1.27
C PRO A 203 16.69 0.18 2.62
N LEU A 204 15.83 0.19 3.63
CA LEU A 204 16.20 0.59 4.99
C LEU A 204 17.22 -0.37 5.59
N TYR A 205 17.05 -1.69 5.39
CA TYR A 205 18.01 -2.72 5.79
C TYR A 205 19.38 -2.48 5.15
N PHE A 206 19.41 -2.24 3.84
CA PHE A 206 20.66 -1.98 3.13
C PHE A 206 21.37 -0.70 3.60
N GLN A 207 20.62 0.36 3.88
CA GLN A 207 21.18 1.60 4.42
C GLN A 207 21.76 1.43 5.82
N PHE A 208 21.06 0.73 6.74
CA PHE A 208 21.56 0.55 8.11
C PHE A 208 22.68 -0.48 8.20
N VAL A 209 22.52 -1.65 7.57
CA VAL A 209 23.41 -2.81 7.76
C VAL A 209 24.62 -2.74 6.84
N ARG A 210 24.43 -2.33 5.58
CA ARG A 210 25.50 -2.27 4.59
C ARG A 210 26.10 -0.88 4.45
N GLY A 211 25.48 0.13 5.04
CA GLY A 211 25.92 1.53 4.89
C GLY A 211 25.73 2.05 3.47
N ASP A 212 24.88 1.38 2.68
CA ASP A 212 24.61 1.79 1.30
C ASP A 212 23.98 3.19 1.29
N THR A 213 24.28 3.97 0.27
CA THR A 213 23.59 5.24 0.01
C THR A 213 22.11 4.99 -0.34
N ALA A 214 21.28 6.02 -0.23
CA ALA A 214 19.87 5.93 -0.63
C ALA A 214 19.69 5.49 -2.09
N LEU A 215 20.60 5.91 -2.98
CA LEU A 215 20.60 5.52 -4.39
C LEU A 215 20.95 4.04 -4.56
N GLU A 216 22.00 3.56 -3.91
CA GLU A 216 22.40 2.15 -3.96
C GLU A 216 21.31 1.24 -3.38
N ALA A 217 20.72 1.59 -2.25
CA ALA A 217 19.64 0.84 -1.64
C ALA A 217 18.40 0.75 -2.55
N ALA A 218 18.09 1.81 -3.31
CA ALA A 218 17.05 1.79 -4.32
C ALA A 218 17.40 0.89 -5.51
N VAL A 219 18.66 0.89 -5.97
CA VAL A 219 19.14 -0.02 -7.01
C VAL A 219 19.02 -1.48 -6.56
N ARG A 220 19.28 -1.78 -5.28
CA ARG A 220 19.11 -3.13 -4.72
C ARG A 220 17.64 -3.57 -4.63
N LEU A 221 16.69 -2.64 -4.68
CA LEU A 221 15.25 -2.96 -4.72
C LEU A 221 14.76 -3.33 -6.13
N LEU A 222 15.52 -3.01 -7.18
CA LEU A 222 15.10 -3.24 -8.57
C LEU A 222 14.69 -4.68 -8.89
N PRO A 223 15.39 -5.75 -8.45
CA PRO A 223 14.99 -7.11 -8.77
C PRO A 223 13.57 -7.44 -8.27
N PHE A 224 13.22 -6.95 -7.09
CA PHE A 224 11.87 -7.09 -6.52
C PHE A 224 10.83 -6.39 -7.40
N ILE A 225 11.07 -5.11 -7.74
CA ILE A 225 10.11 -4.31 -8.52
C ILE A 225 9.93 -4.88 -9.92
N ILE A 226 11.02 -5.23 -10.61
CA ILE A 226 10.98 -5.74 -11.99
C ILE A 226 10.17 -7.03 -12.05
N LEU A 227 10.40 -7.97 -11.14
CA LEU A 227 9.65 -9.22 -11.12
C LEU A 227 8.21 -9.03 -10.71
N MET A 228 7.94 -8.14 -9.74
CA MET A 228 6.58 -7.79 -9.36
C MET A 228 5.78 -7.24 -10.56
N VAL A 229 6.36 -6.29 -11.30
CA VAL A 229 5.74 -5.70 -12.49
C VAL A 229 5.55 -6.74 -13.59
N PHE A 230 6.58 -7.56 -13.85
CA PHE A 230 6.52 -8.61 -14.85
C PHE A 230 5.39 -9.60 -14.55
N PHE A 231 5.31 -10.14 -13.33
CA PHE A 231 4.26 -11.06 -12.94
C PHE A 231 2.87 -10.41 -12.88
N CYS A 232 2.77 -9.11 -12.59
CA CYS A 232 1.52 -8.36 -12.67
C CYS A 232 0.98 -8.30 -14.11
N ILE A 233 1.85 -8.03 -15.09
CA ILE A 233 1.49 -8.02 -16.51
C ILE A 233 1.14 -9.44 -16.99
N VAL A 234 1.95 -10.43 -16.62
CA VAL A 234 1.70 -11.84 -16.97
C VAL A 234 0.37 -12.30 -16.39
N ASN A 235 0.08 -11.99 -15.13
CA ASN A 235 -1.20 -12.28 -14.49
C ASN A 235 -2.36 -11.64 -15.27
N GLY A 236 -2.29 -10.34 -15.56
CA GLY A 236 -3.32 -9.64 -16.33
C GLY A 236 -3.57 -10.27 -17.70
N GLY A 237 -2.51 -10.52 -18.47
CA GLY A 237 -2.63 -11.14 -19.80
C GLY A 237 -3.10 -12.59 -19.77
N ALA A 238 -2.63 -13.38 -18.80
CA ALA A 238 -3.04 -14.77 -18.64
C ALA A 238 -4.47 -14.89 -18.13
N MET A 239 -4.90 -14.04 -17.18
CA MET A 239 -6.29 -13.97 -16.73
C MET A 239 -7.23 -13.56 -17.86
N SER A 240 -6.84 -12.60 -18.70
CA SER A 240 -7.61 -12.23 -19.91
C SER A 240 -7.83 -13.40 -20.88
N LYS A 241 -6.84 -14.28 -21.04
CA LYS A 241 -6.93 -15.45 -21.96
C LYS A 241 -7.62 -16.66 -21.33
N THR A 242 -7.28 -16.98 -20.08
CA THR A 242 -7.68 -18.24 -19.43
C THR A 242 -8.93 -18.10 -18.56
N GLY A 243 -9.18 -16.91 -18.02
CA GLY A 243 -10.24 -16.62 -17.06
C GLY A 243 -10.01 -17.16 -15.65
N TYR A 244 -8.96 -17.96 -15.38
CA TYR A 244 -8.76 -18.53 -14.05
C TYR A 244 -8.04 -17.52 -13.13
N TYR A 245 -8.63 -17.23 -11.97
CA TYR A 245 -8.07 -16.31 -10.98
C TYR A 245 -7.56 -17.01 -9.71
N ALA A 246 -8.26 -18.03 -9.20
CA ALA A 246 -7.88 -18.72 -7.96
C ALA A 246 -6.43 -19.27 -7.93
N PRO A 247 -5.89 -19.88 -9.02
CA PRO A 247 -4.51 -20.35 -9.04
C PRO A 247 -3.47 -19.25 -8.82
N TRP A 248 -3.74 -18.03 -9.27
CA TRP A 248 -2.84 -16.89 -9.10
C TRP A 248 -2.74 -16.43 -7.65
N TYR A 249 -3.86 -16.45 -6.92
CA TYR A 249 -3.86 -16.16 -5.49
C TYR A 249 -3.13 -17.25 -4.69
N LEU A 250 -3.35 -18.52 -5.03
CA LEU A 250 -2.67 -19.63 -4.34
C LEU A 250 -1.16 -19.58 -4.56
N PHE A 251 -0.73 -19.49 -5.82
CA PHE A 251 0.68 -19.39 -6.19
C PHE A 251 1.32 -18.13 -5.59
N GLY A 252 0.68 -16.99 -5.78
CA GLY A 252 1.18 -15.70 -5.30
C GLY A 252 1.29 -15.65 -3.77
N GLY A 253 0.26 -16.11 -3.07
CA GLY A 253 0.23 -16.20 -1.62
C GLY A 253 1.31 -17.12 -1.07
N ALA A 254 1.52 -18.30 -1.69
CA ALA A 254 2.55 -19.24 -1.27
C ALA A 254 3.96 -18.67 -1.44
N MET A 255 4.23 -17.99 -2.56
CA MET A 255 5.52 -17.32 -2.80
C MET A 255 5.78 -16.18 -1.82
N VAL A 256 4.76 -15.36 -1.51
CA VAL A 256 4.87 -14.31 -0.48
C VAL A 256 5.09 -14.92 0.91
N LEU A 257 4.39 -15.99 1.25
CA LEU A 257 4.54 -16.67 2.54
C LEU A 257 5.97 -17.20 2.72
N ILE A 258 6.48 -17.93 1.72
CA ILE A 258 7.84 -18.47 1.74
C ILE A 258 8.87 -17.34 1.77
N GLY A 259 8.72 -16.34 0.90
CA GLY A 259 9.63 -15.18 0.85
C GLY A 259 9.64 -14.38 2.14
N GLY A 260 8.47 -14.14 2.75
CA GLY A 260 8.33 -13.47 4.05
C GLY A 260 8.96 -14.28 5.19
N ALA A 261 8.73 -15.59 5.22
CA ALA A 261 9.34 -16.48 6.21
C ALA A 261 10.87 -16.54 6.09
N LEU A 262 11.40 -16.51 4.87
CA LEU A 262 12.85 -16.45 4.63
C LEU A 262 13.42 -15.09 5.03
N MET A 263 12.73 -13.98 4.72
CA MET A 263 13.13 -12.64 5.15
C MET A 263 13.14 -12.51 6.68
N TYR A 264 12.24 -13.18 7.39
CA TYR A 264 12.25 -13.24 8.86
C TYR A 264 13.52 -13.90 9.45
N THR A 265 14.26 -14.69 8.66
CA THR A 265 15.50 -15.34 9.11
C THR A 265 16.77 -14.56 8.77
N VAL A 266 16.64 -13.36 8.19
CA VAL A 266 17.78 -12.55 7.75
C VAL A 266 18.56 -12.05 8.96
N LYS A 267 19.85 -12.41 9.00
CA LYS A 267 20.83 -11.90 9.97
C LYS A 267 21.82 -10.96 9.27
N GLU A 268 22.62 -10.23 10.05
CA GLU A 268 23.66 -9.33 9.51
C GLU A 268 24.69 -10.06 8.62
N SER A 269 24.98 -11.32 8.93
CA SER A 269 25.91 -12.17 8.14
C SER A 269 25.29 -12.75 6.87
N THR A 270 24.01 -12.50 6.60
CA THR A 270 23.32 -13.05 5.43
C THR A 270 23.89 -12.44 4.16
N SER A 271 24.29 -13.29 3.21
CA SER A 271 24.80 -12.84 1.93
C SER A 271 23.74 -12.06 1.16
N THR A 272 24.17 -11.02 0.44
CA THR A 272 23.30 -10.21 -0.42
C THR A 272 22.58 -11.07 -1.47
N SER A 273 23.22 -12.15 -1.95
CA SER A 273 22.61 -13.10 -2.87
C SER A 273 21.39 -13.82 -2.29
N LYS A 274 21.42 -14.21 -1.01
CA LYS A 274 20.27 -14.82 -0.34
C LYS A 274 19.12 -13.83 -0.21
N ILE A 275 19.43 -12.60 0.18
CA ILE A 275 18.44 -11.52 0.27
C ILE A 275 17.77 -11.31 -1.09
N TYR A 276 18.54 -11.22 -2.19
CA TYR A 276 17.94 -11.14 -3.53
C TYR A 276 17.07 -12.34 -3.88
N GLY A 277 17.48 -13.56 -3.51
CA GLY A 277 16.62 -14.75 -3.69
C GLY A 277 15.28 -14.62 -2.96
N TYR A 278 15.29 -14.09 -1.73
CA TYR A 278 14.07 -13.91 -0.93
C TYR A 278 13.18 -12.81 -1.51
N THR A 279 13.76 -11.69 -1.92
CA THR A 279 13.00 -10.58 -2.51
C THR A 279 12.44 -10.93 -3.89
N VAL A 280 13.13 -11.78 -4.66
CA VAL A 280 12.61 -12.37 -5.90
C VAL A 280 11.34 -13.17 -5.63
N LEU A 281 11.31 -14.04 -4.62
CA LEU A 281 10.10 -14.80 -4.26
C LEU A 281 8.94 -13.88 -3.89
N ILE A 282 9.18 -12.86 -3.07
CA ILE A 282 8.15 -11.90 -2.68
C ILE A 282 7.67 -11.09 -3.89
N GLY A 283 8.56 -10.69 -4.79
CA GLY A 283 8.23 -9.95 -6.01
C GLY A 283 7.35 -10.76 -6.96
N ILE A 284 7.74 -12.01 -7.25
CA ILE A 284 6.94 -12.95 -8.04
C ILE A 284 5.57 -13.16 -7.39
N GLY A 285 5.57 -13.39 -6.08
CA GLY A 285 4.36 -13.66 -5.32
C GLY A 285 3.38 -12.50 -5.35
N SER A 286 3.83 -11.31 -4.93
CA SER A 286 2.98 -10.12 -4.86
C SER A 286 2.52 -9.65 -6.25
N GLY A 287 3.39 -9.70 -7.26
CA GLY A 287 3.03 -9.40 -8.65
C GLY A 287 1.93 -10.30 -9.20
N SER A 288 1.86 -11.55 -8.75
CA SER A 288 0.88 -12.53 -9.25
C SER A 288 -0.57 -12.20 -8.89
N TYR A 289 -0.85 -11.37 -7.88
CA TYR A 289 -2.23 -11.10 -7.44
C TYR A 289 -2.53 -9.65 -7.01
N ILE A 290 -1.55 -8.75 -7.04
CA ILE A 290 -1.70 -7.33 -6.64
C ILE A 290 -2.90 -6.62 -7.27
N GLN A 291 -3.08 -6.79 -8.59
CA GLN A 291 -4.14 -6.12 -9.34
C GLN A 291 -5.30 -7.06 -9.69
N ALA A 292 -5.22 -8.33 -9.30
CA ALA A 292 -6.22 -9.33 -9.61
C ALA A 292 -7.57 -8.99 -8.95
N SER A 293 -7.58 -8.47 -7.72
CA SER A 293 -8.83 -8.20 -6.98
C SER A 293 -9.69 -7.14 -7.66
N PHE A 294 -9.09 -6.14 -8.31
CA PHE A 294 -9.84 -5.18 -9.11
C PHE A 294 -10.52 -5.86 -10.31
N SER A 295 -9.76 -6.67 -11.05
CA SER A 295 -10.28 -7.37 -12.23
C SER A 295 -11.40 -8.35 -11.88
N VAL A 296 -11.22 -9.12 -10.81
CA VAL A 296 -12.19 -10.12 -10.34
C VAL A 296 -13.45 -9.45 -9.81
N ALA A 297 -13.33 -8.43 -8.94
CA ALA A 297 -14.49 -7.75 -8.39
C ALA A 297 -15.31 -7.08 -9.49
N GLN A 298 -14.68 -6.40 -10.44
CA GLN A 298 -15.37 -5.75 -11.56
C GLN A 298 -16.06 -6.72 -12.52
N ALA A 299 -15.62 -7.98 -12.59
CA ALA A 299 -16.26 -9.01 -13.40
C ALA A 299 -17.41 -9.73 -12.68
N LYS A 300 -17.48 -9.64 -11.35
CA LYS A 300 -18.46 -10.36 -10.52
C LYS A 300 -19.65 -9.51 -10.08
N VAL A 301 -19.53 -8.19 -10.16
CA VAL A 301 -20.63 -7.26 -9.86
C VAL A 301 -21.39 -6.87 -11.12
N LYS A 302 -22.62 -6.36 -10.96
CA LYS A 302 -23.39 -5.79 -12.06
C LYS A 302 -22.69 -4.55 -12.64
N PRO A 303 -22.86 -4.22 -13.93
CA PRO A 303 -22.23 -3.06 -14.55
C PRO A 303 -22.41 -1.75 -13.78
N GLU A 304 -23.59 -1.54 -13.18
CA GLU A 304 -23.92 -0.33 -12.42
C GLU A 304 -23.17 -0.24 -11.07
N GLN A 305 -22.71 -1.38 -10.56
CA GLN A 305 -21.99 -1.51 -9.28
C GLN A 305 -20.46 -1.55 -9.46
N ILE A 306 -19.96 -1.53 -10.70
CA ILE A 306 -18.51 -1.54 -10.99
C ILE A 306 -17.76 -0.40 -10.27
N PRO A 307 -18.21 0.87 -10.31
CA PRO A 307 -17.52 1.95 -9.60
C PRO A 307 -17.48 1.74 -8.08
N LEU A 308 -18.55 1.17 -7.51
CA LEU A 308 -18.62 0.83 -6.09
C LEU A 308 -17.62 -0.29 -5.74
N ALA A 309 -17.48 -1.30 -6.60
CA ALA A 309 -16.51 -2.39 -6.42
C ALA A 309 -15.07 -1.87 -6.49
N VAL A 310 -14.77 -0.95 -7.41
CA VAL A 310 -13.46 -0.29 -7.48
C VAL A 310 -13.17 0.49 -6.20
N GLY A 311 -14.13 1.28 -5.71
CA GLY A 311 -14.00 2.00 -4.44
C GLY A 311 -13.78 1.07 -3.24
N TYR A 312 -14.54 -0.03 -3.17
CA TYR A 312 -14.44 -1.04 -2.12
C TYR A 312 -13.06 -1.71 -2.08
N ILE A 313 -12.57 -2.18 -3.23
CA ILE A 313 -11.24 -2.80 -3.34
C ILE A 313 -10.11 -1.78 -3.13
N SER A 314 -10.29 -0.53 -3.55
CA SER A 314 -9.33 0.55 -3.30
C SER A 314 -9.19 0.90 -1.82
N LEU A 315 -10.29 0.89 -1.07
CA LEU A 315 -10.25 1.05 0.38
C LEU A 315 -9.45 -0.07 1.04
N ALA A 316 -9.62 -1.32 0.58
CA ALA A 316 -8.81 -2.44 1.04
C ALA A 316 -7.32 -2.25 0.73
N GLN A 317 -7.02 -1.77 -0.48
CA GLN A 317 -5.65 -1.55 -0.93
C GLN A 317 -4.97 -0.47 -0.09
N THR A 318 -5.53 0.74 -0.09
CA THR A 318 -4.99 1.90 0.62
C THR A 318 -5.01 1.72 2.14
N GLY A 319 -6.09 1.16 2.69
CA GLY A 319 -6.17 0.78 4.10
C GLY A 319 -5.12 -0.26 4.49
N GLY A 320 -4.92 -1.29 3.66
CA GLY A 320 -3.88 -2.29 3.84
C GLY A 320 -2.48 -1.69 3.87
N VAL A 321 -2.15 -0.78 2.93
CA VAL A 321 -0.86 -0.06 2.93
C VAL A 321 -0.66 0.72 4.22
N VAL A 322 -1.65 1.55 4.58
CA VAL A 322 -1.49 2.51 5.67
C VAL A 322 -1.44 1.82 7.03
N ILE A 323 -2.30 0.81 7.26
CA ILE A 323 -2.32 0.04 8.51
C ILE A 323 -1.04 -0.78 8.65
N SER A 324 -0.63 -1.50 7.59
CA SER A 324 0.57 -2.35 7.66
C SER A 324 1.84 -1.53 7.91
N LEU A 325 2.01 -0.39 7.22
CA LEU A 325 3.16 0.49 7.45
C LEU A 325 3.12 1.18 8.81
N ALA A 326 1.95 1.56 9.33
CA ALA A 326 1.83 2.11 10.67
C ALA A 326 2.26 1.09 11.73
N ILE A 327 1.78 -0.17 11.62
CA ILE A 327 2.18 -1.25 12.53
C ILE A 327 3.68 -1.52 12.41
N CYS A 328 4.20 -1.70 11.20
CA CYS A 328 5.63 -1.94 10.99
C CYS A 328 6.49 -0.79 11.52
N GLY A 329 6.06 0.46 11.33
CA GLY A 329 6.76 1.65 11.79
C GLY A 329 6.82 1.69 13.31
N SER A 330 5.68 1.44 13.96
CA SER A 330 5.57 1.38 15.41
C SER A 330 6.41 0.24 16.00
N VAL A 331 6.32 -0.97 15.45
CA VAL A 331 7.11 -2.14 15.88
C VAL A 331 8.60 -1.86 15.68
N PHE A 332 9.01 -1.43 14.49
CA PHE A 332 10.41 -1.11 14.19
C PHE A 332 10.99 -0.10 15.18
N LEU A 333 10.30 1.01 15.42
CA LEU A 333 10.80 2.08 16.27
C LEU A 333 10.82 1.68 17.75
N ASN A 334 9.73 1.10 18.27
CA ASN A 334 9.66 0.67 19.67
C ASN A 334 10.69 -0.43 20.00
N GLU A 335 10.82 -1.42 19.12
CA GLU A 335 11.76 -2.54 19.32
C GLU A 335 13.21 -2.10 19.13
N SER A 336 13.50 -1.23 18.16
CA SER A 336 14.85 -0.66 17.98
C SER A 336 15.25 0.13 19.22
N VAL A 337 14.39 1.01 19.74
CA VAL A 337 14.69 1.79 20.94
C VAL A 337 14.92 0.87 22.13
N LYS A 338 14.04 -0.11 22.37
CA LYS A 338 14.18 -1.08 23.47
C LYS A 338 15.48 -1.87 23.38
N GLY A 339 15.89 -2.27 22.18
CA GLY A 339 17.12 -3.03 21.97
C GLY A 339 18.39 -2.17 22.01
N ILE A 340 18.32 -0.89 21.67
CA ILE A 340 19.48 0.03 21.62
C ILE A 340 19.76 0.66 22.99
N THR A 341 18.73 1.01 23.77
CA THR A 341 18.87 1.71 25.05
C THR A 341 19.91 1.07 26.01
N PRO A 342 19.98 -0.26 26.16
CA PRO A 342 20.98 -0.89 27.04
C PRO A 342 22.44 -0.66 26.62
N PHE A 343 22.71 -0.34 25.35
CA PHE A 343 24.06 -0.18 24.81
C PHE A 343 24.48 1.30 24.66
N LEU A 344 23.54 2.23 24.83
CA LEU A 344 23.75 3.67 24.75
C LEU A 344 23.35 4.36 26.06
N GLU A 345 23.93 3.89 27.17
CA GLU A 345 23.72 4.49 28.48
C GLU A 345 24.11 5.99 28.45
N GLY A 346 23.20 6.85 28.89
CA GLY A 346 23.40 8.31 28.89
C GLY A 346 22.91 9.07 27.64
N VAL A 347 22.53 8.38 26.57
CA VAL A 347 21.91 9.03 25.40
C VAL A 347 20.40 9.18 25.63
N PRO A 348 19.82 10.39 25.51
CA PRO A 348 18.39 10.58 25.65
C PRO A 348 17.60 9.73 24.65
N THR A 349 16.53 9.07 25.10
CA THR A 349 15.66 8.25 24.23
C THR A 349 15.13 9.01 23.01
N ALA A 350 14.93 10.33 23.13
CA ALA A 350 14.54 11.19 22.01
C ALA A 350 15.61 11.24 20.90
N ALA A 351 16.89 11.26 21.26
CA ALA A 351 18.00 11.22 20.31
C ALA A 351 18.11 9.84 19.63
N ILE A 352 17.90 8.75 20.38
CA ILE A 352 17.85 7.38 19.82
C ILE A 352 16.68 7.25 18.84
N LYS A 353 15.49 7.76 19.21
CA LYS A 353 14.31 7.77 18.32
C LYS A 353 14.56 8.58 17.05
N GLY A 354 15.15 9.77 17.17
CA GLY A 354 15.52 10.60 16.03
C GLY A 354 16.56 9.92 15.13
N ALA A 355 17.50 9.20 15.73
CA ALA A 355 18.51 8.42 15.02
C ALA A 355 17.88 7.27 14.22
N VAL A 356 17.02 6.45 14.84
CA VAL A 356 16.34 5.33 14.16
C VAL A 356 15.38 5.82 13.07
N ALA A 357 14.69 6.94 13.31
CA ALA A 357 13.73 7.50 12.36
C ALA A 357 14.39 8.23 11.17
N GLY A 358 15.63 8.69 11.33
CA GLY A 358 16.42 9.33 10.27
C GLY A 358 17.48 8.39 9.72
N SER A 359 17.42 8.06 8.43
CA SER A 359 18.44 7.26 7.75
C SER A 359 19.83 7.91 7.89
N GLY A 360 20.61 7.50 8.89
CA GLY A 360 22.01 7.90 9.08
C GLY A 360 22.24 9.12 9.97
N SER A 361 21.68 9.17 11.19
CA SER A 361 22.18 10.14 12.18
C SER A 361 23.68 9.98 12.39
N GLU A 362 24.40 11.09 12.54
CA GLU A 362 25.81 11.12 12.96
C GLU A 362 26.06 10.20 14.15
N LEU A 363 25.09 10.07 15.05
CA LEU A 363 25.12 9.16 16.19
C LEU A 363 25.48 7.72 15.78
N PHE A 364 24.91 7.17 14.71
CA PHE A 364 25.24 5.80 14.27
C PHE A 364 26.59 5.71 13.57
N ARG A 365 27.03 6.79 12.91
CA ARG A 365 28.34 6.87 12.27
C ARG A 365 29.46 7.04 13.30
N SER A 366 29.18 7.65 14.45
CA SER A 366 30.13 7.82 15.55
C SER A 366 30.26 6.58 16.45
N LEU A 367 29.42 5.55 16.28
CA LEU A 367 29.57 4.31 17.03
C LEU A 367 30.70 3.46 16.45
N GLU A 368 31.58 2.97 17.32
CA GLU A 368 32.70 2.11 16.95
C GLU A 368 32.65 0.78 17.72
N GLY A 369 33.37 -0.23 17.21
CA GLY A 369 33.59 -1.51 17.89
C GLY A 369 32.30 -2.31 18.20
N GLU A 370 32.25 -2.86 19.41
CA GLU A 370 31.16 -3.73 19.86
C GLU A 370 29.80 -3.02 19.97
N THR A 371 29.77 -1.75 20.38
CA THR A 371 28.53 -0.99 20.54
C THR A 371 27.79 -0.84 19.22
N ARG A 372 28.53 -0.55 18.13
CA ARG A 372 27.95 -0.49 16.78
C ARG A 372 27.32 -1.83 16.38
N ARG A 373 28.00 -2.94 16.66
CA ARG A 373 27.49 -4.28 16.35
C ARG A 373 26.20 -4.60 17.10
N HIS A 374 26.16 -4.35 18.41
CA HIS A 374 24.96 -4.57 19.22
C HIS A 374 23.77 -3.69 18.77
N VAL A 375 24.04 -2.44 18.41
CA VAL A 375 23.03 -1.50 17.89
C VAL A 375 22.49 -1.95 16.53
N LEU A 376 23.36 -2.37 15.60
CA LEU A 376 22.93 -2.92 14.32
C LEU A 376 22.10 -4.19 14.49
N HIS A 377 22.50 -5.07 15.40
CA HIS A 377 21.78 -6.30 15.71
C HIS A 377 20.37 -6.00 16.24
N ALA A 378 20.24 -5.01 17.12
CA ALA A 378 18.93 -4.57 17.63
C ALA A 378 18.02 -4.02 16.50
N ILE A 379 18.58 -3.24 15.57
CA ILE A 379 17.85 -2.70 14.42
C ILE A 379 17.38 -3.83 13.49
N ILE A 380 18.25 -4.79 13.18
CA ILE A 380 17.91 -5.94 12.35
C ILE A 380 16.82 -6.77 13.01
N HIS A 381 16.97 -7.07 14.30
CA HIS A 381 15.95 -7.82 15.04
C HIS A 381 14.59 -7.12 15.05
N ALA A 382 14.57 -5.78 15.12
CA ALA A 382 13.35 -4.99 15.01
C ALA A 382 12.76 -5.04 13.58
N MET A 383 13.60 -5.06 12.54
CA MET A 383 13.15 -5.21 11.15
C MET A 383 12.58 -6.61 10.87
N ASP A 384 13.19 -7.66 11.42
CA ASP A 384 12.75 -9.05 11.22
C ASP A 384 11.29 -9.22 11.64
N LYS A 385 10.90 -8.61 12.77
CA LYS A 385 9.51 -8.62 13.28
C LYS A 385 8.50 -8.06 12.28
N ASN A 386 8.88 -7.13 11.42
CA ASN A 386 7.97 -6.59 10.39
C ASN A 386 7.63 -7.61 9.32
N TYR A 387 8.52 -8.58 9.06
CA TYR A 387 8.24 -9.66 8.11
C TYR A 387 7.22 -10.68 8.62
N ILE A 388 6.86 -10.65 9.91
CA ILE A 388 5.72 -11.43 10.44
C ILE A 388 4.42 -11.00 9.72
N LEU A 389 4.24 -9.70 9.44
CA LEU A 389 3.08 -9.22 8.68
C LEU A 389 3.03 -9.79 7.26
N LEU A 390 4.17 -10.02 6.62
CA LEU A 390 4.22 -10.70 5.33
C LEU A 390 3.83 -12.17 5.43
N ILE A 391 4.29 -12.87 6.46
CA ILE A 391 3.93 -14.26 6.71
C ILE A 391 2.41 -14.36 6.90
N VAL A 392 1.83 -13.49 7.72
CA VAL A 392 0.37 -13.44 7.95
C VAL A 392 -0.37 -13.10 6.65
N ALA A 393 0.08 -12.11 5.88
CA ALA A 393 -0.53 -11.74 4.61
C ALA A 393 -0.47 -12.89 3.58
N GLY A 394 0.68 -13.56 3.45
CA GLY A 394 0.84 -14.71 2.58
C GLY A 394 -0.03 -15.88 3.00
N ALA A 395 -0.05 -16.22 4.29
CA ALA A 395 -0.89 -17.29 4.83
C ALA A 395 -2.39 -17.00 4.64
N MET A 396 -2.83 -15.76 4.88
CA MET A 396 -4.21 -15.34 4.66
C MET A 396 -4.62 -15.46 3.18
N THR A 397 -3.73 -15.10 2.26
CA THR A 397 -3.96 -15.27 0.82
C THR A 397 -4.02 -16.75 0.42
N VAL A 398 -3.12 -17.59 0.94
CA VAL A 398 -3.15 -19.05 0.69
C VAL A 398 -4.46 -19.65 1.19
N ILE A 399 -4.80 -19.40 2.46
CA ILE A 399 -6.02 -19.94 3.07
C ILE A 399 -7.26 -19.43 2.32
N GLY A 400 -7.35 -18.14 2.02
CA GLY A 400 -8.46 -17.58 1.26
C GLY A 400 -8.55 -18.17 -0.15
N SER A 401 -7.43 -18.45 -0.81
CA SER A 401 -7.45 -19.02 -2.16
C SER A 401 -8.03 -20.44 -2.21
N LEU A 402 -7.98 -21.19 -1.11
CA LEU A 402 -8.62 -22.50 -1.00
C LEU A 402 -10.15 -22.42 -0.99
N PHE A 403 -10.71 -21.29 -0.54
CA PHE A 403 -12.16 -21.03 -0.55
C PHE A 403 -12.64 -20.35 -1.84
N MET A 404 -11.74 -19.98 -2.74
CA MET A 404 -12.10 -19.44 -4.04
C MET A 404 -12.66 -20.53 -4.95
N LYS A 405 -13.66 -20.18 -5.76
CA LYS A 405 -14.17 -21.08 -6.80
C LYS A 405 -13.16 -21.17 -7.93
N TRP A 406 -12.81 -22.40 -8.32
CA TRP A 406 -11.92 -22.69 -9.46
C TRP A 406 -12.70 -22.63 -10.77
N GLU A 407 -13.29 -21.47 -11.05
CA GLU A 407 -14.11 -21.21 -12.22
C GLU A 407 -13.46 -20.13 -13.10
N LYS A 408 -13.83 -20.11 -14.39
CA LYS A 408 -13.39 -19.03 -15.27
C LYS A 408 -14.21 -17.79 -14.98
N LEU A 409 -13.55 -16.64 -14.91
CA LEU A 409 -14.14 -15.31 -14.77
C LEU A 409 -15.18 -15.01 -15.87
N PHE A 410 -14.97 -15.60 -17.06
CA PHE A 410 -15.67 -15.22 -18.29
C PHE A 410 -16.49 -16.35 -18.93
N LEU A 411 -16.84 -17.42 -18.20
CA LEU A 411 -17.77 -18.41 -18.73
C LEU A 411 -19.21 -17.90 -18.62
N GLU A 412 -19.70 -17.41 -19.75
CA GLU A 412 -21.11 -17.31 -20.21
C GLU A 412 -22.15 -16.59 -19.34
N ALA A 413 -22.41 -15.32 -19.69
CA ALA A 413 -23.78 -14.83 -19.82
C ALA A 413 -24.39 -15.33 -21.15
N GLY A 414 -24.44 -16.65 -21.32
CA GLY A 414 -25.01 -17.33 -22.48
C GLY A 414 -26.21 -18.15 -22.04
N HIS A 415 -27.39 -17.76 -22.51
CA HIS A 415 -28.69 -18.45 -22.37
C HIS A 415 -29.42 -18.27 -21.02
N ALA A 416 -29.94 -17.06 -20.80
CA ALA A 416 -31.32 -16.95 -20.32
C ALA A 416 -32.12 -16.30 -21.46
N GLY A 417 -32.71 -17.15 -22.30
CA GLY A 417 -33.74 -16.75 -23.26
C GLY A 417 -35.06 -16.48 -22.58
#